data_AF-A0A2E3BZE2-F1
#
_entry.id   AF-A0A2E3BZE2-F1
#
_cell.length_a   1.000
_cell.length_b   1.000
_cell.length_c   1.000
_cell.angle_alpha   90.00
_cell.angle_beta   90.00
_cell.angle_gamma   90.00
#
_symmetry.space_group_name_H-M   'P 1'
#
loop_
_entity.id
_entity.type
_entity.pdbx_description
1 polymer ?
#
loop_
_entity_poly.entity_id
_entity_poly.type
_entity_poly.pdbx_seq_one_letter_code
_entity_poly.pdbx_strand_id
1 'polypeptide(L)'
;MIKPINMNTDRQFFNNLQKKQKFNSRFNFLTTIAKDIDEKKVIELENTVNRNEATTKINDILFNIEKSIQIENGLFEYVVMYSKMEDICDELFEATYNDKLNDIIINLNKKYNETLLDSIINNKINSYEVAFLNPNELNPKKWEFLVQKQEMKKFREENMSATDVYYCKKCGAKKSRVYQMQTRSADEPMTTFVTCLVCFNTFKF
;
A
#
# COMPACT_ATOMS: atom_id res chain seq x y z
N MET A 1 0.09 36.21 37.92
CA MET A 1 -1.25 35.60 38.07
C MET A 1 -1.12 34.11 37.79
N ILE A 2 -1.02 33.29 38.83
CA ILE A 2 -0.92 31.83 38.72
C ILE A 2 -2.35 31.33 38.45
N LYS A 3 -2.63 30.86 37.23
CA LYS A 3 -3.93 30.25 36.91
C LYS A 3 -4.13 29.05 37.85
N PRO A 4 -5.29 28.91 38.51
CA PRO A 4 -5.54 27.77 39.38
C PRO A 4 -5.47 26.48 38.56
N ILE A 5 -4.66 25.53 39.03
CA ILE A 5 -4.50 24.20 38.44
C ILE A 5 -5.82 23.47 38.64
N ASN A 6 -6.54 23.22 37.55
CA ASN A 6 -7.82 22.54 37.57
C ASN A 6 -7.59 21.03 37.77
N MET A 7 -7.53 20.59 39.03
CA MET A 7 -7.24 19.19 39.41
C MET A 7 -8.17 18.15 38.76
N ASN A 8 -9.35 18.55 38.27
CA ASN A 8 -10.26 17.65 37.56
C ASN A 8 -9.84 17.37 36.12
N THR A 9 -9.27 18.35 35.41
CA THR A 9 -8.76 18.14 34.04
C THR A 9 -7.50 17.28 34.04
N ASP A 10 -6.64 17.44 35.05
CA ASP A 10 -5.41 16.65 35.18
C ASP A 10 -5.73 15.20 35.55
N ARG A 11 -6.70 14.93 36.45
CA ARG A 11 -7.16 13.55 36.73
C ARG A 11 -7.80 12.88 35.51
N GLN A 12 -8.58 13.60 34.71
CA GLN A 12 -9.11 13.07 33.45
C GLN A 12 -8.00 12.75 32.45
N PHE A 13 -6.97 13.61 32.38
CA PHE A 13 -5.79 13.39 31.55
C PHE A 13 -4.98 12.16 31.98
N PHE A 14 -4.70 12.00 33.29
CA PHE A 14 -4.02 10.82 33.83
C PHE A 14 -4.84 9.52 33.65
N ASN A 15 -6.16 9.57 33.81
CA ASN A 15 -7.02 8.41 33.54
C ASN A 15 -7.05 8.03 32.06
N ASN A 16 -7.04 9.01 31.16
CA ASN A 16 -6.95 8.77 29.72
C ASN A 16 -5.57 8.22 29.33
N LEU A 17 -4.49 8.70 29.97
CA LEU A 17 -3.14 8.13 29.80
C LEU A 17 -3.07 6.67 30.28
N GLN A 18 -3.66 6.34 31.43
CA GLN A 18 -3.71 4.97 31.94
C GLN A 18 -4.58 4.06 31.05
N LYS A 19 -5.68 4.56 30.49
CA LYS A 19 -6.50 3.84 29.50
C LYS A 19 -5.73 3.58 28.21
N LYS A 20 -5.05 4.60 27.68
CA LYS A 20 -4.22 4.48 26.47
C LYS A 20 -3.02 3.54 26.67
N GLN A 21 -2.42 3.52 27.87
CA GLN A 21 -1.39 2.55 28.24
C GLN A 21 -1.94 1.12 28.32
N LYS A 22 -3.14 0.90 28.90
CA LYS A 22 -3.81 -0.40 28.91
C LYS A 22 -4.21 -0.88 27.52
N PHE A 23 -4.68 0.04 26.66
CA PHE A 23 -5.06 -0.25 25.28
C PHE A 23 -3.84 -0.67 24.44
N ASN A 24 -2.74 0.09 24.51
CA ASN A 24 -1.48 -0.24 23.86
C ASN A 24 -0.84 -1.54 24.38
N SER A 25 -1.11 -1.93 25.63
CA SER A 25 -0.66 -3.23 26.16
C SER A 25 -1.51 -4.41 25.68
N ARG A 26 -2.77 -4.18 25.29
CA ARG A 26 -3.70 -5.21 24.83
C ARG A 26 -3.53 -5.53 23.34
N PHE A 27 -3.24 -4.51 22.52
CA PHE A 27 -2.95 -4.66 21.11
C PHE A 27 -1.52 -4.16 20.86
N ASN A 28 -0.56 -5.10 20.84
CA ASN A 28 0.84 -4.77 20.66
C ASN A 28 1.13 -4.49 19.17
N PHE A 29 0.53 -3.42 18.64
CA PHE A 29 0.63 -2.99 17.25
C PHE A 29 2.07 -2.63 16.90
N LEU A 30 2.57 -3.12 15.75
CA LEU A 30 3.94 -2.90 15.31
C LEU A 30 4.12 -1.49 14.71
N THR A 31 3.08 -0.93 14.09
CA THR A 31 3.13 0.35 13.39
C THR A 31 2.78 1.51 14.31
N THR A 32 3.54 2.61 14.21
CA THR A 32 3.31 3.83 14.98
C THR A 32 1.98 4.51 14.62
N ILE A 33 1.54 4.39 13.37
CA ILE A 33 0.30 4.98 12.85
C ILE A 33 -0.94 4.36 13.52
N ALA A 34 -0.87 3.08 13.89
CA ALA A 34 -1.95 2.38 14.58
C ALA A 34 -2.17 2.87 16.02
N LYS A 35 -1.15 3.46 16.65
CA LYS A 35 -1.20 3.97 18.04
C LYS A 35 -2.00 5.27 18.19
N ASP A 36 -2.25 5.96 17.08
CA ASP A 36 -3.01 7.21 17.00
C ASP A 36 -4.42 7.01 16.44
N ILE A 37 -4.96 5.79 16.51
CA ILE A 37 -6.33 5.49 16.07
C ILE A 37 -7.29 5.64 17.25
N ASP A 38 -8.51 6.09 16.95
CA ASP A 38 -9.57 6.19 17.94
C ASP A 38 -9.86 4.81 18.55
N GLU A 39 -9.62 4.69 19.85
CA GLU A 39 -9.81 3.45 20.62
C GLU A 39 -11.21 2.85 20.44
N LYS A 40 -12.22 3.70 20.20
CA LYS A 40 -13.61 3.29 19.94
C LYS A 40 -13.75 2.45 18.67
N LYS A 41 -13.13 2.87 17.56
CA LYS A 41 -13.19 2.15 16.28
C LYS A 41 -12.53 0.79 16.37
N VAL A 42 -11.42 0.70 17.11
CA VAL A 42 -10.72 -0.58 17.31
C VAL A 42 -11.53 -1.57 18.15
N ILE A 43 -12.24 -1.07 19.17
CA ILE A 43 -13.16 -1.92 19.96
C ILE A 43 -14.35 -2.39 19.11
N GLU A 44 -14.89 -1.51 18.27
CA GLU A 44 -15.97 -1.86 17.35
C GLU A 44 -15.53 -2.92 16.34
N LEU A 45 -14.33 -2.78 15.77
CA LEU A 45 -13.67 -3.78 14.93
C LEU A 45 -13.48 -5.13 15.63
N GLU A 46 -13.05 -5.13 16.89
CA GLU A 46 -12.88 -6.36 17.68
C GLU A 46 -14.22 -7.10 17.88
N ASN A 47 -15.34 -6.36 17.99
CA ASN A 47 -16.66 -6.95 18.19
C ASN A 47 -17.30 -7.47 16.90
N THR A 48 -16.99 -6.87 15.75
CA THR A 48 -17.56 -7.28 14.46
C THR A 48 -16.83 -8.47 13.85
N VAL A 49 -15.52 -8.59 14.08
CA VAL A 49 -14.68 -9.60 13.42
C VAL A 49 -14.45 -10.82 14.29
N ASN A 50 -14.68 -12.01 13.72
CA ASN A 50 -14.38 -13.28 14.39
C ASN A 50 -12.90 -13.69 14.24
N ARG A 51 -12.05 -13.14 15.11
CA ARG A 51 -10.59 -13.39 15.13
C ARG A 51 -10.23 -14.87 15.36
N ASN A 52 -11.01 -15.57 16.17
CA ASN A 52 -10.75 -16.98 16.48
C ASN A 52 -10.89 -17.85 15.23
N GLU A 53 -11.97 -17.66 14.47
CA GLU A 53 -12.19 -18.39 13.23
C GLU A 53 -11.12 -18.09 12.16
N ALA A 54 -10.62 -16.86 12.13
CA ALA A 54 -9.50 -16.49 11.28
C ALA A 54 -8.24 -17.27 11.63
N THR A 55 -7.88 -17.32 12.93
CA THR A 55 -6.70 -18.08 13.37
C THR A 55 -6.82 -19.58 13.08
N THR A 56 -8.01 -20.18 13.22
CA THR A 56 -8.21 -21.60 12.93
C THR A 56 -8.01 -21.89 11.43
N LYS A 57 -8.60 -21.07 10.55
CA LYS A 57 -8.45 -21.20 9.10
C LYS A 57 -6.98 -21.11 8.65
N ILE A 58 -6.22 -20.19 9.25
CA ILE A 58 -4.79 -20.03 8.96
C ILE A 58 -3.99 -21.23 9.51
N ASN A 59 -4.33 -21.68 10.72
CA ASN A 59 -3.64 -22.79 11.37
C ASN A 59 -3.86 -24.13 10.67
N ASP A 60 -5.03 -24.34 10.05
CA ASP A 60 -5.33 -25.54 9.25
C ASP A 60 -4.34 -25.69 8.06
N ILE A 61 -3.71 -24.60 7.63
CA ILE A 61 -2.73 -24.58 6.53
C ILE A 61 -1.29 -24.61 7.04
N LEU A 62 -0.98 -23.78 8.05
CA LEU A 62 0.39 -23.61 8.56
C LEU A 62 0.81 -24.68 9.58
N PHE A 63 -0.13 -25.31 10.28
CA PHE A 63 0.11 -26.23 11.39
C PHE A 63 1.03 -25.67 12.49
N ASN A 64 1.06 -24.34 12.66
CA ASN A 64 1.82 -23.66 13.68
C ASN A 64 0.97 -22.54 14.31
N ILE A 65 0.61 -22.73 15.57
CA ILE A 65 -0.32 -21.86 16.30
C ILE A 65 0.28 -20.46 16.52
N GLU A 66 1.55 -20.39 16.92
CA GLU A 66 2.21 -19.11 17.22
C GLU A 66 2.28 -18.21 15.99
N LYS A 67 2.66 -18.78 14.83
CA LYS A 67 2.73 -18.03 13.58
C LYS A 67 1.36 -17.64 13.05
N SER A 68 0.37 -18.51 13.22
CA SER A 68 -1.03 -18.22 12.84
C SER A 68 -1.57 -17.02 13.62
N ILE A 69 -1.30 -16.95 14.93
CA ILE A 69 -1.66 -15.82 15.78
C ILE A 69 -0.92 -14.55 15.34
N GLN A 70 0.37 -14.63 14.99
CA GLN A 70 1.12 -13.48 14.50
C GLN A 70 0.56 -12.92 13.19
N ILE A 71 0.22 -13.78 12.23
CA ILE A 71 -0.38 -13.37 10.95
C ILE A 71 -1.73 -12.70 11.19
N GLU A 72 -2.56 -13.26 12.06
CA GLU A 72 -3.86 -12.70 12.38
C GLU A 72 -3.74 -11.33 13.08
N ASN A 73 -2.80 -11.18 14.01
CA ASN A 73 -2.53 -9.88 14.62
C ASN A 73 -2.09 -8.84 13.58
N GLY A 74 -1.24 -9.23 12.62
CA GLY A 74 -0.82 -8.37 11.52
C GLY A 74 -1.98 -8.01 10.58
N LEU A 75 -2.86 -8.97 10.28
CA LEU A 75 -4.08 -8.76 9.50
C LEU A 75 -5.02 -7.76 10.19
N PHE A 76 -5.24 -7.91 11.50
CA PHE A 76 -6.07 -6.99 12.26
C PHE A 76 -5.47 -5.58 12.25
N GLU A 77 -4.15 -5.44 12.44
CA GLU A 77 -3.48 -4.15 12.32
C GLU A 77 -3.61 -3.55 10.92
N TYR A 78 -3.49 -4.36 9.87
CA TYR A 78 -3.64 -3.91 8.49
C TYR A 78 -5.02 -3.28 8.24
N VAL A 79 -6.10 -3.90 8.70
CA VAL A 79 -7.47 -3.38 8.53
C VAL A 79 -7.67 -2.08 9.31
N VAL A 80 -7.17 -2.04 10.54
CA VAL A 80 -7.17 -0.85 11.40
C VAL A 80 -6.43 0.31 10.71
N MET A 81 -5.28 0.03 10.09
CA MET A 81 -4.49 1.00 9.34
C MET A 81 -5.19 1.48 8.07
N TYR A 82 -5.74 0.54 7.29
CA TYR A 82 -6.45 0.82 6.05
C TYR A 82 -7.69 1.70 6.30
N SER A 83 -8.42 1.45 7.39
CA SER A 83 -9.53 2.30 7.85
C SER A 83 -9.13 3.76 8.01
N LYS A 84 -7.96 4.02 8.60
CA LYS A 84 -7.46 5.38 8.84
C LYS A 84 -7.00 6.07 7.57
N MET A 85 -6.39 5.33 6.64
CA MET A 85 -5.83 5.92 5.41
C MET A 85 -6.91 6.30 4.40
N GLU A 86 -7.95 5.48 4.29
CA GLU A 86 -8.99 5.62 3.26
C GLU A 86 -10.34 6.14 3.80
N ASP A 87 -10.41 6.52 5.07
CA ASP A 87 -11.64 7.00 5.76
C ASP A 87 -12.88 6.11 5.51
N ILE A 88 -12.69 4.79 5.66
CA ILE A 88 -13.73 3.79 5.36
C ILE A 88 -14.83 3.78 6.42
N CYS A 89 -16.08 3.61 5.99
CA CYS A 89 -17.24 3.41 6.85
C CYS A 89 -17.14 2.12 7.69
N ASP A 90 -17.63 2.18 8.92
CA ASP A 90 -17.45 1.10 9.90
C ASP A 90 -18.15 -0.22 9.48
N GLU A 91 -19.19 -0.13 8.65
CA GLU A 91 -19.93 -1.27 8.08
C GLU A 91 -19.07 -2.14 7.14
N LEU A 92 -18.06 -1.57 6.48
CA LEU A 92 -17.25 -2.28 5.50
C LEU A 92 -16.07 -3.03 6.13
N PHE A 93 -15.90 -2.93 7.44
CA PHE A 93 -14.75 -3.52 8.14
C PHE A 93 -14.73 -5.04 8.07
N GLU A 94 -15.87 -5.68 8.30
CA GLU A 94 -15.98 -7.13 8.23
C GLU A 94 -15.61 -7.63 6.83
N ALA A 95 -16.14 -6.96 5.79
CA ALA A 95 -15.87 -7.29 4.41
C ALA A 95 -14.37 -7.13 4.07
N THR A 96 -13.79 -6.00 4.46
CA THR A 96 -12.36 -5.71 4.21
C THR A 96 -11.45 -6.72 4.91
N TYR A 97 -11.77 -7.08 6.15
CA TYR A 97 -11.04 -8.08 6.91
C TYR A 97 -11.13 -9.46 6.25
N ASN A 98 -12.33 -9.89 5.88
CA ASN A 98 -12.55 -11.17 5.22
C ASN A 98 -11.88 -11.24 3.83
N ASP A 99 -11.93 -10.16 3.05
CA ASP A 99 -11.26 -10.07 1.76
C ASP A 99 -9.75 -10.24 1.91
N LYS A 100 -9.14 -9.52 2.87
CA LYS A 100 -7.69 -9.63 3.11
C LYS A 100 -7.31 -11.00 3.69
N LEU A 101 -8.14 -11.57 4.56
CA LEU A 101 -7.97 -12.92 5.07
C LEU A 101 -7.98 -13.95 3.93
N ASN A 102 -8.94 -13.86 3.02
CA ASN A 102 -9.05 -14.75 1.86
C ASN A 102 -7.83 -14.61 0.94
N ASP A 103 -7.34 -13.40 0.70
CA ASP A 103 -6.11 -13.14 -0.05
C ASP A 103 -4.90 -13.84 0.59
N ILE A 104 -4.72 -13.72 1.91
CA ILE A 104 -3.64 -14.39 2.64
C ILE A 104 -3.79 -15.91 2.55
N ILE A 105 -4.99 -16.47 2.76
CA ILE A 105 -5.25 -17.91 2.69
C ILE A 105 -4.90 -18.49 1.31
N ILE A 106 -5.29 -17.80 0.24
CA ILE A 106 -4.98 -18.22 -1.14
C ILE A 106 -3.46 -18.22 -1.37
N ASN A 107 -2.76 -17.19 -0.89
CA ASN A 107 -1.32 -17.09 -1.02
C ASN A 107 -0.55 -18.06 -0.11
N LEU A 108 -1.11 -18.48 1.03
CA LEU A 108 -0.52 -19.51 1.89
C LEU A 108 -0.70 -20.92 1.32
N ASN A 109 -1.69 -21.12 0.45
CA ASN A 109 -1.91 -22.40 -0.18
C ASN A 109 -0.80 -22.72 -1.21
N LYS A 110 -0.09 -23.82 -0.96
CA LYS A 110 1.03 -24.30 -1.81
C LYS A 110 0.68 -24.45 -3.28
N LYS A 111 -0.60 -24.71 -3.60
CA LYS A 111 -1.06 -24.83 -4.99
C LYS A 111 -0.87 -23.55 -5.80
N TYR A 112 -1.02 -22.38 -5.17
CA TYR A 112 -0.92 -21.08 -5.83
C TYR A 112 0.43 -20.42 -5.59
N ASN A 113 1.06 -20.68 -4.45
CA ASN A 113 2.37 -20.15 -4.10
C ASN A 113 3.16 -21.18 -3.29
N GLU A 114 4.17 -21.75 -3.95
CA GLU A 114 5.02 -22.77 -3.34
C GLU A 114 6.00 -22.19 -2.32
N THR A 115 6.35 -20.90 -2.46
CA THR A 115 7.52 -20.33 -1.78
C THR A 115 7.21 -19.66 -0.45
N LEU A 116 6.02 -19.08 -0.31
CA LEU A 116 5.67 -18.25 0.84
C LEU A 116 5.57 -19.08 2.13
N LEU A 117 4.91 -20.24 2.07
CA LEU A 117 4.73 -21.09 3.24
C LEU A 117 6.08 -21.52 3.84
N ASP A 118 7.00 -22.00 2.99
CA ASP A 118 8.32 -22.42 3.44
C ASP A 118 9.15 -21.23 3.94
N SER A 119 8.97 -20.04 3.36
CA SER A 119 9.65 -18.82 3.81
C SER A 119 9.18 -18.37 5.20
N ILE A 120 7.88 -18.48 5.48
CA ILE A 120 7.29 -18.20 6.80
C ILE A 120 7.77 -19.25 7.81
N ILE A 121 7.74 -20.55 7.47
CA ILE A 121 8.21 -21.61 8.38
C ILE A 121 9.69 -21.43 8.74
N ASN A 122 10.53 -21.07 7.77
CA ASN A 122 11.96 -20.83 7.97
C ASN A 122 12.29 -19.45 8.59
N ASN A 123 11.30 -18.65 8.98
CA ASN A 123 11.48 -17.29 9.52
C ASN A 123 12.24 -16.34 8.58
N LYS A 124 12.21 -16.57 7.26
CA LYS A 124 12.77 -15.62 6.28
C LYS A 124 11.90 -14.37 6.17
N ILE A 125 10.59 -14.56 6.31
CA ILE A 125 9.58 -13.51 6.35
C ILE A 125 8.98 -13.52 7.75
N ASN A 126 8.86 -12.35 8.37
CA ASN A 126 8.19 -12.20 9.64
C ASN A 126 6.69 -12.49 9.46
N SER A 127 6.14 -13.45 10.21
CA SER A 127 4.74 -13.87 10.12
C SER A 127 3.78 -12.68 10.28
N TYR A 128 4.15 -11.70 11.12
CA TYR A 128 3.32 -10.51 11.35
C TYR A 128 3.23 -9.60 10.12
N GLU A 129 4.33 -9.46 9.37
CA GLU A 129 4.42 -8.51 8.26
C GLU A 129 3.73 -9.03 7.00
N VAL A 130 3.34 -10.31 6.95
CA VAL A 130 2.71 -10.96 5.80
C VAL A 130 1.48 -10.19 5.30
N ALA A 131 0.69 -9.60 6.21
CA ALA A 131 -0.49 -8.82 5.84
C ALA A 131 -0.16 -7.51 5.10
N PHE A 132 1.03 -6.96 5.33
CA PHE A 132 1.50 -5.67 4.79
C PHE A 132 2.31 -5.82 3.51
N LEU A 133 2.73 -7.03 3.15
CA LEU A 133 3.51 -7.28 1.95
C LEU A 133 2.73 -6.93 0.68
N ASN A 134 3.46 -6.39 -0.30
CA ASN A 134 2.91 -6.13 -1.61
C ASN A 134 2.65 -7.45 -2.37
N PRO A 135 1.72 -7.48 -3.34
CA PRO A 135 1.46 -8.68 -4.14
C PRO A 135 2.72 -9.27 -4.79
N ASN A 136 3.63 -8.41 -5.24
CA ASN A 136 4.91 -8.80 -5.86
C ASN A 136 5.86 -9.47 -4.87
N GLU A 137 5.83 -9.06 -3.60
CA GLU A 137 6.66 -9.62 -2.53
C GLU A 137 6.08 -10.94 -2.01
N LEU A 138 4.75 -11.05 -1.97
CA LEU A 138 4.04 -12.28 -1.62
C LEU A 138 4.31 -13.41 -2.62
N ASN A 139 4.27 -13.12 -3.92
CA ASN A 139 4.53 -14.12 -4.96
C ASN A 139 5.45 -13.60 -6.07
N PRO A 140 6.77 -13.56 -5.84
CA PRO A 140 7.73 -13.00 -6.79
C PRO A 140 7.66 -13.68 -8.16
N LYS A 141 7.56 -15.01 -8.20
CA LYS A 141 7.52 -15.79 -9.46
C LYS A 141 6.35 -15.40 -10.36
N LYS A 142 5.16 -15.19 -9.79
CA LYS A 142 3.96 -14.83 -10.56
C LYS A 142 4.04 -13.41 -11.11
N TRP A 143 4.59 -12.50 -10.31
CA TRP A 143 4.59 -11.06 -10.61
C TRP A 143 5.82 -10.59 -11.37
N GLU A 144 6.91 -11.38 -11.40
CA GLU A 144 8.18 -11.03 -12.04
C GLU A 144 8.00 -10.49 -13.46
N PHE A 145 7.23 -11.19 -14.30
CA PHE A 145 6.96 -10.75 -15.67
C PHE A 145 6.25 -9.39 -15.74
N LEU A 146 5.28 -9.16 -14.86
CA LEU A 146 4.51 -7.91 -14.84
C LEU A 146 5.36 -6.74 -14.33
N VAL A 147 6.17 -6.99 -13.29
CA VAL A 147 7.12 -6.01 -12.74
C VAL A 147 8.14 -5.64 -13.82
N GLN A 148 8.80 -6.62 -14.44
CA GLN A 148 9.75 -6.37 -15.52
C GLN A 148 9.09 -5.62 -16.69
N LYS A 149 7.86 -5.98 -17.08
CA LYS A 149 7.14 -5.26 -18.13
C LYS A 149 6.87 -3.81 -17.77
N GLN A 150 6.52 -3.53 -16.52
CA GLN A 150 6.29 -2.18 -16.02
C GLN A 150 7.59 -1.36 -15.96
N GLU A 151 8.68 -1.97 -15.49
CA GLU A 151 10.01 -1.37 -15.47
C GLU A 151 10.50 -1.05 -16.88
N MET A 152 10.36 -1.98 -17.81
CA MET A 152 10.69 -1.77 -19.22
C MET A 152 9.88 -0.63 -19.83
N LYS A 153 8.60 -0.47 -19.45
CA LYS A 153 7.78 0.65 -19.90
C LYS A 153 8.30 1.98 -19.35
N LYS A 154 8.56 2.05 -18.04
CA LYS A 154 9.14 3.25 -17.40
C LYS A 154 10.50 3.61 -18.02
N PHE A 155 11.37 2.62 -18.20
CA PHE A 155 12.67 2.80 -18.85
C PHE A 155 12.52 3.36 -20.26
N ARG A 156 11.58 2.85 -21.07
CA ARG A 156 11.30 3.36 -22.42
C ARG A 156 10.74 4.79 -22.41
N GLU A 157 9.93 5.14 -21.42
CA GLU A 157 9.38 6.49 -21.27
C GLU A 157 10.49 7.50 -20.90
N GLU A 158 11.38 7.12 -19.98
CA GLU A 158 12.49 7.96 -19.53
C GLU A 158 13.57 8.14 -20.61
N ASN A 159 13.93 7.04 -21.29
CA ASN A 159 14.97 6.96 -22.32
C ASN A 159 14.42 7.13 -23.75
N MET A 160 13.21 7.67 -23.86
CA MET A 160 12.63 7.99 -25.16
C MET A 160 13.54 8.96 -25.90
N SER A 161 13.87 8.64 -27.17
CA SER A 161 14.72 9.47 -28.02
C SER A 161 14.19 10.91 -28.04
N ALA A 162 14.95 11.79 -27.39
CA ALA A 162 14.66 13.20 -27.29
C ALA A 162 15.76 13.98 -28.03
N THR A 163 15.38 15.09 -28.63
CA THR A 163 16.30 16.01 -29.31
C THR A 163 16.28 17.34 -28.59
N ASP A 164 17.48 17.87 -28.34
CA ASP A 164 17.69 19.17 -27.68
C ASP A 164 17.70 20.37 -28.65
N VAL A 165 17.35 20.11 -29.91
CA VAL A 165 17.33 21.11 -31.00
C VAL A 165 16.25 22.17 -30.76
N TYR A 166 15.12 21.78 -30.20
CA TYR A 166 13.94 22.64 -30.06
C TYR A 166 13.68 23.03 -28.61
N TYR A 167 13.47 24.33 -28.37
CA TYR A 167 13.13 24.89 -27.07
C TYR A 167 11.61 25.01 -26.89
N CYS A 168 11.07 24.48 -25.79
CA CYS A 168 9.66 24.61 -25.47
C CYS A 168 9.32 26.03 -24.96
N LYS A 169 8.46 26.76 -25.66
CA LYS A 169 8.02 28.10 -25.24
C LYS A 169 7.23 28.14 -23.91
N LYS A 170 6.63 27.02 -23.50
CA LYS A 170 5.78 26.96 -22.29
C LYS A 170 6.58 26.70 -21.01
N CYS A 171 7.48 25.71 -21.02
CA CYS A 171 8.23 25.30 -19.84
C CYS A 171 9.74 25.53 -19.93
N GLY A 172 10.24 25.95 -21.09
CA GLY A 172 11.66 26.22 -21.34
C GLY A 172 12.59 25.02 -21.40
N ALA A 173 12.06 23.80 -21.30
CA ALA A 173 12.85 22.58 -21.46
C ALA A 173 13.25 22.36 -22.92
N LYS A 174 14.42 21.76 -23.13
CA LYS A 174 14.91 21.33 -24.46
C LYS A 174 14.63 19.87 -24.79
N LYS A 175 13.96 19.11 -23.90
CA LYS A 175 13.63 17.70 -24.14
C LYS A 175 12.39 17.56 -25.04
N SER A 176 12.60 17.41 -26.37
CA SER A 176 11.50 17.34 -27.34
C SER A 176 11.53 16.08 -28.21
N ARG A 177 10.35 15.54 -28.53
CA ARG A 177 10.15 14.53 -29.58
C ARG A 177 9.78 15.25 -30.87
N VAL A 178 10.46 14.90 -31.95
CA VAL A 178 10.26 15.51 -33.27
C VAL A 178 9.84 14.43 -34.25
N TYR A 179 8.80 14.68 -35.03
CA TYR A 179 8.44 13.85 -36.17
C TYR A 179 7.99 14.73 -37.33
N GLN A 180 8.23 14.27 -38.55
CA GLN A 180 7.83 14.97 -39.76
C GLN A 180 6.66 14.25 -40.41
N MET A 181 5.67 15.02 -40.85
CA MET A 181 4.49 14.50 -41.51
C MET A 181 4.11 15.42 -42.67
N GLN A 182 3.83 14.83 -43.82
CA GLN A 182 3.35 15.58 -44.98
C GLN A 182 1.88 15.97 -44.75
N THR A 183 1.62 17.26 -44.54
CA THR A 183 0.26 17.79 -44.37
C THR A 183 -0.22 18.62 -45.56
N ARG A 184 0.61 18.79 -46.60
CA ARG A 184 0.35 19.63 -47.77
C ARG A 184 0.73 18.91 -49.07
N SER A 185 0.48 19.55 -50.21
CA SER A 185 0.76 19.04 -51.56
C SER A 185 2.21 18.56 -51.71
N ALA A 186 2.47 17.68 -52.67
CA ALA A 186 3.78 17.04 -52.86
C ALA A 186 4.92 18.03 -53.16
N ASP A 187 4.61 19.21 -53.70
CA ASP A 187 5.58 20.26 -54.00
C ASP A 187 5.99 21.07 -52.77
N GLU A 188 5.31 20.90 -51.63
CA GLU A 188 5.62 21.59 -50.38
C GLU A 188 6.43 20.68 -49.43
N PRO A 189 7.39 21.24 -48.66
CA PRO A 189 8.18 20.46 -47.72
C PRO A 189 7.32 19.91 -46.57
N MET A 190 7.81 18.84 -45.95
CA MET A 190 7.15 18.21 -44.81
C MET A 190 7.03 19.16 -43.61
N THR A 191 5.89 19.11 -42.93
CA THR A 191 5.67 19.88 -41.69
C THR A 191 6.32 19.14 -40.52
N THR A 192 7.07 19.88 -39.70
CA THR A 192 7.77 19.31 -38.54
C THR A 192 6.93 19.53 -37.29
N PHE A 193 6.53 18.45 -36.63
CA PHE A 193 5.81 18.48 -35.37
C PHE A 193 6.77 18.23 -34.22
N VAL A 194 6.75 19.12 -33.24
CA VAL A 194 7.61 19.08 -32.05
C VAL A 194 6.72 19.00 -30.81
N THR A 195 6.87 17.93 -30.05
CA THR A 195 6.18 17.73 -28.77
C THR A 195 7.19 17.77 -27.64
N CYS A 196 6.98 18.69 -26.69
CA CYS A 196 7.78 18.77 -25.48
C CYS A 196 7.49 17.56 -24.57
N LEU A 197 8.51 16.82 -24.14
CA LEU A 197 8.34 15.63 -23.29
C LEU A 197 8.12 15.97 -21.80
N VAL A 198 8.33 17.23 -21.40
CA VAL A 198 8.10 17.69 -20.02
C VAL A 198 6.67 18.17 -19.79
N CYS A 199 6.19 19.13 -20.61
CA CYS A 199 4.86 19.72 -20.44
C CYS A 199 3.83 19.27 -21.50
N PHE A 200 4.20 18.32 -22.36
CA PHE A 200 3.37 17.77 -23.44
C PHE A 200 2.79 18.80 -24.41
N ASN A 201 3.36 20.02 -24.44
CA ASN A 201 2.97 21.04 -25.41
C ASN A 201 3.50 20.66 -26.81
N THR A 202 2.59 20.63 -27.78
CA THR A 202 2.92 20.33 -29.19
C THR A 202 2.81 21.59 -30.04
N PHE A 203 3.79 21.82 -30.90
CA PHE A 203 3.83 22.93 -31.85
C PHE A 203 4.41 22.45 -33.19
N LYS A 204 4.13 23.20 -34.27
CA LYS A 204 4.53 22.84 -35.64
C LYS A 204 5.37 23.95 -36.29
N PHE A 205 6.24 23.55 -37.21
CA PHE A 205 7.00 24.41 -38.12
C PHE A 205 6.68 24.06 -39.57
#